data_AF-A0A2V7V4X2-F1
#
_entry.id   AF-A0A2V7V4X2-F1
#
_cell.length_a   1.000
_cell.length_b   1.000
_cell.length_c   1.000
_cell.angle_alpha   90.00
_cell.angle_beta   90.00
_cell.angle_gamma   90.00
#
_symmetry.space_group_name_H-M   'P 1'
#
loop_
_entity.id
_entity.type
_entity.pdbx_description
1 polymer ?
#
loop_
_entity_poly.entity_id
_entity_poly.type
_entity_poly.pdbx_seq_one_letter_code
_entity_poly.pdbx_strand_id
1 'polypeptide(L)'
;MSVTVCLAPARTIDYPEGGGHLWVYLNWALALRATGCRVIWLEGVDLDESASPAPSGRRRGDIDVRECLAILKKRLEPYGLVDAVALFPLNGKPLPRDLAEGCLDLEAAAEADLLLNLWHSLPPAVVSRFRRSAFVDTDPGLSR
;
A
#
# COMPACT_ATOMS: atom_id res chain seq x y z
N MET A 1 -17.35 -1.06 18.40
CA MET A 1 -16.30 -0.36 17.63
C MET A 1 -15.93 -1.23 16.44
N SER A 2 -15.73 -0.63 15.27
CA SER A 2 -15.31 -1.36 14.05
C SER A 2 -13.80 -1.54 14.06
N VAL A 3 -13.31 -2.75 13.78
CA VAL A 3 -11.88 -3.06 13.67
C VAL A 3 -11.29 -2.30 12.48
N THR A 4 -10.16 -1.62 12.68
CA THR A 4 -9.41 -0.97 11.60
C THR A 4 -8.27 -1.85 11.14
N VAL A 5 -8.23 -2.19 9.85
CA VAL A 5 -7.19 -3.01 9.24
C VAL A 5 -6.39 -2.15 8.27
N CYS A 6 -5.07 -2.09 8.48
CA CYS A 6 -4.15 -1.52 7.51
C CYS A 6 -3.73 -2.62 6.54
N LEU A 7 -4.10 -2.50 5.28
CA LEU A 7 -3.77 -3.42 4.20
C LEU A 7 -2.51 -2.94 3.50
N ALA A 8 -1.44 -3.74 3.52
CA ALA A 8 -0.22 -3.45 2.77
C ALA A 8 -0.16 -4.31 1.50
N PRO A 9 -0.62 -3.80 0.35
CA PRO A 9 -0.44 -4.45 -0.95
C PRO A 9 1.02 -4.42 -1.41
N ALA A 10 1.38 -5.26 -2.38
CA ALA A 10 2.71 -5.25 -2.98
C ALA A 10 2.89 -4.12 -4.01
N ARG A 11 2.94 -2.88 -3.50
CA ARG A 11 3.17 -1.63 -4.24
C ARG A 11 2.31 -1.49 -5.48
N THR A 12 1.02 -1.19 -5.31
CA THR A 12 0.15 -0.93 -6.47
C THR A 12 0.39 0.44 -7.08
N ILE A 13 0.95 1.38 -6.30
CA ILE A 13 1.34 2.71 -6.80
C ILE A 13 2.39 2.62 -7.92
N ASP A 14 3.32 1.66 -7.85
CA ASP A 14 4.39 1.50 -8.85
C ASP A 14 3.94 0.72 -10.09
N TYR A 15 2.69 0.28 -10.17
CA TYR A 15 2.16 -0.41 -11.35
C TYR A 15 0.76 0.10 -11.72
N PRO A 16 0.65 1.38 -12.13
CA PRO A 16 -0.63 2.04 -12.38
C PRO A 16 -1.42 1.38 -13.50
N GLU A 17 -0.80 0.67 -14.45
CA GLU A 17 -1.52 -0.03 -15.53
C GLU A 17 -2.05 -1.42 -15.12
N GLY A 18 -1.53 -1.98 -14.02
CA GLY A 18 -1.77 -3.35 -13.60
C GLY A 18 -3.13 -3.59 -12.95
N GLY A 19 -4.22 -3.59 -13.74
CA GLY A 19 -5.57 -3.82 -13.22
C GLY A 19 -5.72 -5.14 -12.43
N GLY A 20 -5.14 -6.24 -12.93
CA GLY A 20 -5.15 -7.53 -12.24
C GLY A 20 -4.34 -7.53 -10.93
N HIS A 21 -3.21 -6.82 -10.91
CA HIS A 21 -2.38 -6.67 -9.71
C HIS A 21 -3.14 -5.89 -8.62
N LEU A 22 -3.75 -4.77 -8.98
CA LEU A 22 -4.60 -4.00 -8.06
C LEU A 22 -5.80 -4.82 -7.56
N TRP A 23 -6.46 -5.57 -8.46
CA TRP A 23 -7.68 -6.30 -8.15
C TRP A 23 -7.51 -7.32 -7.03
N VAL A 24 -6.37 -8.01 -6.95
CA VAL A 24 -6.10 -9.00 -5.89
C VAL A 24 -6.20 -8.34 -4.51
N TYR A 25 -5.54 -7.20 -4.30
CA TYR A 25 -5.57 -6.49 -3.02
C TYR A 25 -6.91 -5.79 -2.77
N LEU A 26 -7.53 -5.26 -3.83
CA LEU A 26 -8.86 -4.66 -3.75
C LEU A 26 -9.90 -5.69 -3.29
N ASN A 27 -9.81 -6.95 -3.73
CA ASN A 27 -10.71 -8.01 -3.28
C ASN A 27 -10.68 -8.18 -1.76
N TRP A 28 -9.47 -8.20 -1.16
CA TRP A 28 -9.30 -8.23 0.29
C TRP A 28 -9.86 -7.00 0.99
N ALA A 29 -9.57 -5.79 0.48
CA ALA A 29 -10.10 -4.55 1.05
C ALA A 29 -11.63 -4.54 1.07
N LEU A 30 -12.26 -4.97 -0.02
CA LEU A 30 -13.73 -5.02 -0.13
C LEU A 30 -14.33 -6.11 0.78
N ALA A 31 -13.72 -7.28 0.86
CA ALA A 31 -14.17 -8.34 1.76
C ALA A 31 -14.11 -7.90 3.23
N LEU A 32 -13.01 -7.27 3.66
CA LEU A 32 -12.88 -6.72 5.01
C LEU A 32 -13.97 -5.67 5.30
N ARG A 33 -14.21 -4.75 4.36
CA ARG A 33 -15.29 -3.75 4.51
C ARG A 33 -16.68 -4.39 4.57
N ALA A 34 -16.94 -5.44 3.78
CA ALA A 34 -18.19 -6.18 3.83
C ALA A 34 -18.43 -6.85 5.20
N THR A 35 -17.35 -7.21 5.92
CA THR A 35 -17.45 -7.72 7.30
C THR A 35 -17.54 -6.62 8.37
N GLY A 36 -17.57 -5.35 7.96
CA GLY A 36 -17.70 -4.20 8.85
C GLY A 36 -16.37 -3.62 9.36
N CYS A 37 -15.23 -4.01 8.81
CA CYS A 37 -13.93 -3.39 9.10
C CYS A 37 -13.77 -2.03 8.40
N ARG A 38 -13.00 -1.14 9.02
CA ARG A 38 -12.40 0.01 8.33
C ARG A 38 -11.09 -0.44 7.69
N VAL A 39 -10.78 0.05 6.50
CA VAL A 39 -9.57 -0.32 5.77
C VAL A 39 -8.74 0.92 5.49
N ILE A 40 -7.45 0.84 5.79
CA ILE A 40 -6.41 1.79 5.36
C ILE A 40 -5.57 1.08 4.29
N TRP A 41 -5.30 1.74 3.17
CA TRP A 41 -4.52 1.21 2.06
C TRP A 41 -3.08 1.77 2.12
N LEU A 42 -2.09 0.95 2.43
CA LEU A 42 -0.71 1.39 2.69
C LEU A 42 0.22 1.18 1.49
N GLU A 43 0.76 2.25 0.93
CA GLU A 43 1.72 2.20 -0.18
C GLU A 43 3.11 2.65 0.24
N GLY A 44 4.12 1.87 -0.16
CA GLY A 44 5.53 2.25 -0.04
C GLY A 44 5.98 3.02 -1.27
N VAL A 45 6.52 4.21 -1.06
CA VAL A 45 6.99 5.10 -2.13
C VAL A 45 8.50 5.11 -2.19
N ASP A 46 9.04 4.85 -3.38
CA ASP A 46 10.45 5.06 -3.67
C ASP A 46 10.64 6.40 -4.41
N LEU A 47 11.49 7.25 -3.84
CA LEU A 47 11.86 8.55 -4.39
C LEU A 47 13.19 8.50 -5.14
N ASP A 48 13.97 7.42 -5.01
CA ASP A 48 15.23 7.25 -5.72
C ASP A 48 14.99 6.39 -6.98
N GLU A 49 14.66 7.03 -8.11
CA GLU A 49 14.42 6.34 -9.40
C GLU A 49 15.62 5.50 -9.89
N SER A 50 16.81 5.81 -9.37
CA SER A 50 18.09 5.17 -9.68
C SER A 50 18.43 3.96 -8.81
N ALA A 51 17.72 3.72 -7.69
CA ALA A 51 18.20 2.82 -6.64
C ALA A 51 17.21 1.72 -6.24
N SER A 52 16.79 0.89 -7.21
CA SER A 52 16.67 -0.58 -7.08
C SER A 52 15.65 -1.15 -8.08
N PRO A 53 15.85 -2.37 -8.57
CA PRO A 53 14.81 -3.10 -9.28
C PRO A 53 13.68 -3.44 -8.31
N ALA A 54 12.44 -3.16 -8.71
CA ALA A 54 11.29 -3.81 -8.08
C ALA A 54 11.52 -5.33 -8.11
N PRO A 55 11.33 -6.08 -7.01
CA PRO A 55 11.46 -7.54 -7.00
C PRO A 55 10.60 -8.23 -8.05
N SER A 56 9.52 -7.56 -8.50
CA SER A 56 8.56 -8.04 -9.49
C SER A 56 8.83 -7.59 -10.93
N GLY A 57 9.88 -6.82 -11.21
CA GLY A 57 10.18 -6.30 -12.56
C GLY A 57 9.13 -5.31 -13.13
N ARG A 58 8.09 -4.99 -12.37
CA ARG A 58 7.02 -4.04 -12.74
C ARG A 58 7.42 -2.66 -12.23
N ARG A 59 7.64 -1.72 -13.15
CA ARG A 59 8.02 -0.33 -12.85
C ARG A 59 6.90 0.60 -13.29
N ARG A 60 6.80 1.75 -12.61
CA ARG A 60 5.98 2.89 -13.06
C ARG A 60 6.49 3.51 -14.38
N GLY A 61 7.63 3.02 -14.89
CA GLY A 61 8.27 3.56 -16.09
C GLY A 61 8.76 4.97 -15.82
N ASP A 62 8.50 5.86 -16.78
CA ASP A 62 8.81 7.30 -16.71
C ASP A 62 7.66 8.12 -16.08
N ILE A 63 6.60 7.46 -15.57
CA ILE A 63 5.46 8.14 -14.95
C ILE A 63 5.89 8.67 -13.58
N ASP A 64 5.62 9.97 -13.36
CA ASP A 64 5.87 10.62 -12.08
C ASP A 64 5.06 9.97 -10.94
N VAL A 65 5.64 9.91 -9.75
CA VAL A 65 5.01 9.28 -8.59
C VAL A 65 3.68 9.94 -8.19
N ARG A 66 3.52 11.23 -8.44
CA ARG A 66 2.27 11.96 -8.15
C ARG A 66 1.18 11.57 -9.12
N GLU A 67 1.53 11.39 -10.39
CA GLU A 67 0.61 10.88 -11.40
C GLU A 67 0.20 9.43 -11.07
N CYS A 68 1.15 8.59 -10.65
CA CYS A 68 0.86 7.24 -10.16
C CYS A 68 -0.11 7.25 -8.97
N LEU A 69 0.12 8.12 -7.98
CA LEU A 69 -0.78 8.28 -6.83
C LEU A 69 -2.18 8.73 -7.27
N ALA A 70 -2.27 9.68 -8.21
CA ALA A 70 -3.54 10.17 -8.73
C ALA A 70 -4.32 9.05 -9.45
N ILE A 71 -3.64 8.22 -10.26
CA ILE A 71 -4.24 7.06 -10.91
C ILE A 71 -4.73 6.05 -9.87
N LEU A 72 -3.91 5.74 -8.86
CA LEU A 72 -4.30 4.83 -7.78
C LEU A 72 -5.55 5.35 -7.05
N LYS A 73 -5.53 6.62 -6.62
CA LYS A 73 -6.67 7.26 -5.94
C LYS A 73 -7.94 7.22 -6.79
N LYS A 74 -7.85 7.55 -8.08
CA LYS A 74 -8.98 7.46 -9.02
C LYS A 74 -9.54 6.03 -9.15
N ARG A 75 -8.68 5.00 -9.06
CA ARG A 75 -9.12 3.60 -9.09
C ARG A 75 -9.74 3.14 -7.77
N LEU A 76 -9.33 3.74 -6.65
CA LEU A 76 -9.86 3.45 -5.31
C LEU A 76 -11.13 4.25 -4.97
N GLU A 77 -11.36 5.37 -5.64
CA GLU A 77 -12.49 6.29 -5.42
C GLU A 77 -13.88 5.62 -5.55
N PRO A 78 -14.19 4.80 -6.58
CA PRO A 78 -15.49 4.12 -6.68
C PRO A 78 -15.80 3.20 -5.50
N TYR A 79 -14.76 2.82 -4.75
CA TYR A 79 -14.84 1.97 -3.58
C TYR A 79 -14.76 2.77 -2.27
N GLY A 80 -14.71 4.10 -2.30
CA GLY A 80 -14.65 4.94 -1.10
C GLY A 80 -13.37 4.75 -0.29
N LEU A 81 -12.24 4.46 -0.96
CA LEU A 81 -10.93 4.25 -0.34
C LEU A 81 -9.95 5.42 -0.59
N VAL A 82 -10.39 6.47 -1.29
CA VAL A 82 -9.54 7.61 -1.69
C VAL A 82 -8.89 8.33 -0.50
N ASP A 83 -9.66 8.58 0.57
CA ASP A 83 -9.20 9.25 1.78
C ASP A 83 -8.53 8.31 2.79
N ALA A 84 -8.45 7.02 2.45
CA ALA A 84 -7.88 5.97 3.31
C ALA A 84 -6.50 5.49 2.80
N VAL A 85 -5.89 6.20 1.86
CA VAL A 85 -4.55 5.90 1.38
C VAL A 85 -3.51 6.45 2.36
N ALA A 86 -2.60 5.59 2.80
CA ALA A 86 -1.45 5.94 3.62
C ALA A 86 -0.15 5.74 2.82
N LEU A 87 0.80 6.66 2.99
CA LEU A 87 2.10 6.60 2.31
C LEU A 87 3.25 6.51 3.31
N PHE A 88 4.30 5.77 2.93
CA PHE A 88 5.56 5.78 3.66
C PHE A 88 6.76 5.73 2.70
N PRO A 89 7.91 6.32 3.07
CA PRO A 89 9.11 6.28 2.24
C PRO A 89 9.86 4.96 2.38
N LEU A 90 10.28 4.37 1.26
CA LEU A 90 11.07 3.13 1.25
C LEU A 90 12.54 3.32 1.58
N ASN A 91 13.11 4.46 1.20
CA ASN A 91 14.52 4.81 1.40
C ASN A 91 14.77 5.60 2.70
N GLY A 92 13.75 5.76 3.55
CA GLY A 92 13.84 6.52 4.81
C GLY A 92 13.93 8.05 4.63
N LYS A 93 13.96 8.57 3.40
CA LYS A 93 13.90 10.01 3.14
C LYS A 93 12.46 10.50 3.29
N PRO A 94 12.20 11.63 3.96
CA PRO A 94 10.84 12.16 4.08
C PRO A 94 10.17 12.35 2.72
N LEU A 95 8.88 12.02 2.63
CA LEU A 95 8.10 12.28 1.42
C LEU A 95 7.91 13.80 1.21
N PRO A 96 7.95 14.30 -0.04
CA PRO A 96 7.57 15.67 -0.34
C PRO A 96 6.17 16.00 0.20
N ARG A 97 6.01 17.17 0.82
CA ARG A 97 4.74 17.57 1.47
C ARG A 97 3.55 17.54 0.50
N ASP A 98 3.77 18.04 -0.71
CA ASP A 98 2.78 18.09 -1.78
C ASP A 98 2.43 16.69 -2.36
N LEU A 99 3.28 15.67 -2.16
CA LEU A 99 2.96 14.28 -2.49
C LEU A 99 2.12 13.63 -1.37
N ALA A 100 2.47 13.91 -0.12
CA ALA A 100 1.80 13.37 1.05
C ALA A 100 0.44 14.04 1.33
N GLU A 101 0.17 15.19 0.72
CA GLU A 101 -1.08 15.93 0.92
C GLU A 101 -2.31 15.08 0.56
N GLY A 102 -3.29 15.06 1.46
CA GLY A 102 -4.50 14.23 1.31
C GLY A 102 -4.25 12.73 1.44
N CYS A 103 -3.12 12.29 1.99
CA CYS A 103 -2.88 10.91 2.41
C CYS A 103 -2.61 10.85 3.92
N LEU A 104 -2.82 9.69 4.52
CA LEU A 104 -2.36 9.40 5.88
C LEU A 104 -0.84 9.15 5.86
N ASP A 105 -0.17 9.46 6.97
CA ASP A 105 1.21 9.03 7.18
C ASP A 105 1.27 7.63 7.82
N LEU A 106 2.49 7.09 7.93
CA LEU A 106 2.71 5.77 8.51
C LEU A 106 2.28 5.69 9.98
N GLU A 107 2.44 6.76 10.76
CA GLU A 107 2.08 6.75 12.18
C GLU A 107 0.55 6.68 12.34
N ALA A 108 -0.19 7.48 11.58
CA ALA A 108 -1.65 7.40 11.54
C ALA A 108 -2.15 6.02 11.05
N ALA A 109 -1.45 5.40 10.09
CA ALA A 109 -1.76 4.04 9.67
C ALA A 109 -1.46 3.00 10.77
N ALA A 110 -0.40 3.18 11.54
CA ALA A 110 0.05 2.27 12.59
C ALA A 110 -0.92 2.19 13.79
N GLU A 111 -1.80 3.18 13.95
CA GLU A 111 -2.92 3.15 14.91
C GLU A 111 -4.00 2.09 14.57
N ALA A 112 -3.92 1.45 13.39
CA ALA A 112 -4.80 0.35 13.04
C ALA A 112 -4.66 -0.84 14.00
N ASP A 113 -5.75 -1.59 14.19
CA ASP A 113 -5.79 -2.74 15.08
C ASP A 113 -4.93 -3.92 14.57
N LEU A 114 -4.76 -4.01 13.25
CA LEU A 114 -4.02 -5.05 12.54
C LEU A 114 -3.41 -4.52 11.24
N LEU A 115 -2.13 -4.82 11.02
CA LEU A 115 -1.51 -4.82 9.70
C LEU A 115 -1.77 -6.16 8.99
N LEU A 116 -2.48 -6.14 7.87
CA LEU A 116 -2.59 -7.27 6.96
C LEU A 116 -1.59 -7.09 5.81
N ASN A 117 -0.44 -7.76 5.92
CA ASN A 117 0.66 -7.67 4.97
C ASN A 117 0.50 -8.71 3.85
N LEU A 118 0.34 -8.24 2.61
CA LEU A 118 0.34 -9.07 1.39
C LEU A 118 1.57 -8.80 0.51
N TRP A 119 2.59 -8.15 1.08
CA TRP A 119 3.81 -7.76 0.41
C TRP A 119 5.03 -8.43 1.05
N HIS A 120 5.63 -9.39 0.34
CA HIS A 120 6.82 -10.12 0.80
C HIS A 120 8.03 -9.22 1.12
N SER A 121 8.13 -8.04 0.48
CA SER A 121 9.26 -7.13 0.67
C SER A 121 8.88 -5.90 1.50
N LEU A 122 7.77 -5.93 2.23
CA LEU A 122 7.42 -4.86 3.17
C LEU A 122 8.55 -4.73 4.20
N PRO A 123 9.17 -3.53 4.38
CA PRO A 123 10.30 -3.40 5.28
C PRO A 123 9.95 -3.80 6.73
N PRO A 124 10.81 -4.57 7.43
CA PRO A 124 10.55 -4.96 8.83
C PRO A 124 10.32 -3.76 9.75
N ALA A 125 10.99 -2.63 9.48
CA ALA A 125 10.83 -1.39 10.23
C ALA A 125 9.41 -0.80 10.14
N VAL A 126 8.70 -1.05 9.04
CA VAL A 126 7.29 -0.66 8.85
C VAL A 126 6.39 -1.62 9.62
N VAL A 127 6.62 -2.94 9.48
CA VAL A 127 5.86 -3.97 10.22
C VAL A 127 5.95 -3.74 11.73
N SER A 128 7.13 -3.38 12.25
CA SER A 128 7.34 -3.15 13.68
C SER A 128 6.60 -1.93 14.27
N ARG A 129 6.04 -1.05 13.43
CA ARG A 129 5.21 0.08 13.91
C ARG A 129 3.82 -0.38 14.36
N PHE A 130 3.32 -1.48 13.81
CA PHE A 130 1.99 -1.97 14.10
C PHE A 130 1.99 -2.87 15.32
N ARG A 131 0.99 -2.70 16.20
CA ARG A 131 0.81 -3.53 17.40
C ARG A 131 0.61 -5.02 17.08
N ARG A 132 -0.07 -5.31 15.96
CA ARG A 132 -0.35 -6.66 15.47
C ARG A 132 -0.17 -6.70 13.96
N SER A 133 0.41 -7.78 13.47
CA SER A 133 0.56 -8.03 12.04
C SER A 133 0.21 -9.46 11.69
N ALA A 134 -0.32 -9.65 10.48
CA ALA A 134 -0.54 -10.94 9.85
C ALA A 134 0.01 -10.87 8.43
N PHE A 135 0.79 -11.88 8.03
CA PHE A 135 1.29 -12.00 6.67
C PHE A 135 0.42 -13.02 5.91
N VAL A 136 0.00 -12.66 4.70
CA VAL A 136 -0.77 -13.53 3.80
C VAL A 136 0.06 -13.76 2.55
N ASP A 137 0.50 -15.00 2.38
CA ASP A 137 1.15 -15.44 1.15
C ASP A 137 0.10 -15.68 0.06
N THR A 138 0.05 -14.79 -0.93
CA THR A 138 -0.85 -14.90 -2.09
C THR A 138 -0.21 -15.62 -3.27
N ASP A 139 1.07 -15.95 -3.20
CA ASP A 139 1.81 -16.65 -4.25
C ASP A 139 2.72 -17.74 -3.63
N PRO A 140 2.12 -18.88 -3.23
CA PRO A 140 2.82 -19.91 -2.47
C PRO A 140 3.99 -20.56 -3.24
N GLY A 141 4.13 -20.26 -4.54
CA GLY A 141 5.24 -20.75 -5.38
C GLY A 141 6.61 -20.10 -5.08
N LEU A 142 6.65 -19.03 -4.28
CA LEU A 142 7.88 -18.29 -3.94
C LEU A 142 8.62 -18.82 -2.69
N SER A 143 8.09 -19.87 -2.05
CA SER A 143 8.75 -20.56 -0.94
C SER A 143 9.60 -21.74 -1.47
N ARG A 144 10.86 -21.46 -1.82
CA ARG A 144 11.91 -22.48 -2.00
C ARG A 144 13.18 -22.10 -1.25
#